data_AF-A0A0F2J8I8-F1
#
_entry.id   AF-A0A0F2J8I8-F1
#
_cell.length_a   1.000
_cell.length_b   1.000
_cell.length_c   1.000
_cell.angle_alpha   90.00
_cell.angle_beta   90.00
_cell.angle_gamma   90.00
#
_symmetry.space_group_name_H-M   'P 1'
#
loop_
_entity.id
_entity.type
_entity.pdbx_description
1 polymer ?
#
loop_
_entity_poly.entity_id
_entity_poly.type
_entity_poly.pdbx_seq_one_letter_code
_entity_poly.pdbx_strand_id
1 'polypeptide(L)' 'MDGLRLATEAGNAKATNVVLMGVLSKYMDFPEEAWQEALVARIPAKLLELNKKAFASGVAEAK' A
#
# COMPACT_ATOMS: atom_id res chain seq x y z
N MET A 1 14.24 -2.79 1.88
CA MET A 1 13.17 -2.45 0.94
C MET A 1 13.32 -1.00 0.54
N ASP A 2 13.21 -0.68 -0.76
CA ASP A 2 13.16 0.70 -1.25
C ASP A 2 11.70 1.09 -1.56
N GLY A 3 11.04 1.70 -0.58
CA GLY A 3 9.62 2.05 -0.68
C GLY A 3 9.34 3.18 -1.69
N LEU A 4 10.30 4.09 -1.90
CA LEU A 4 10.15 5.20 -2.84
C LEU A 4 10.19 4.69 -4.29
N ARG A 5 11.10 3.76 -4.59
CA ARG A 5 11.16 3.11 -5.90
C ARG A 5 9.84 2.40 -6.22
N LEU A 6 9.34 1.57 -5.30
CA LEU A 6 8.11 0.81 -5.49
C LEU A 6 6.87 1.70 -5.63
N ALA A 7 6.78 2.80 -4.87
CA ALA A 7 5.71 3.78 -5.01
C ALA A 7 5.76 4.48 -6.37
N THR A 8 6.96 4.78 -6.85
CA THR A 8 7.17 5.39 -8.18
C THR A 8 6.76 4.42 -9.29
N GLU A 9 7.13 3.14 -9.20
CA GLU A 9 6.70 2.07 -10.12
C GLU A 9 5.18 1.84 -10.08
N ALA A 10 4.55 1.98 -8.92
CA ALA A 10 3.10 1.94 -8.77
C ALA A 10 2.40 3.17 -9.39
N GLY A 11 3.16 4.20 -9.79
CA GLY A 11 2.70 5.38 -10.52
C GLY A 11 2.59 6.66 -9.68
N ASN A 12 3.02 6.65 -8.41
CA ASN A 12 3.05 7.86 -7.59
C ASN A 12 4.03 7.73 -6.41
N ALA A 13 5.14 8.48 -6.44
CA ALA A 13 6.08 8.56 -5.32
C ALA A 13 5.43 8.91 -3.97
N LYS A 14 4.30 9.64 -3.96
CA LYS A 14 3.56 9.97 -2.73
C LYS A 14 2.91 8.74 -2.08
N ALA A 15 2.79 7.62 -2.77
CA ALA A 15 2.26 6.36 -2.24
C ALA A 15 3.28 5.56 -1.42
N THR A 16 4.47 6.11 -1.14
CA THR A 16 5.51 5.45 -0.32
C THR A 16 4.96 5.03 1.05
N ASN A 17 4.10 5.85 1.66
CA ASN A 17 3.44 5.48 2.91
C ASN A 17 2.51 4.25 2.75
N VAL A 18 1.85 4.10 1.61
CA VAL A 18 0.98 2.96 1.31
C VAL A 18 1.78 1.69 1.04
N VAL A 19 2.93 1.81 0.38
CA VAL A 19 3.91 0.73 0.27
C VAL A 19 4.33 0.22 1.65
N LEU A 20 4.68 1.14 2.57
CA LEU A 20 5.05 0.78 3.94
C LEU A 20 3.88 0.15 4.73
N MET A 21 2.64 0.61 4.52
CA MET A 21 1.46 -0.01 5.12
C MET A 21 1.28 -1.47 4.68
N GLY A 22 1.54 -1.78 3.41
CA GLY A 22 1.50 -3.16 2.90
C GLY A 22 2.55 -4.08 3.53
N VAL A 23 3.73 -3.54 3.88
CA VAL A 23 4.73 -4.31 4.63
C VAL A 23 4.24 -4.57 6.04
N LEU A 24 3.76 -3.51 6.72
CA LEU A 24 3.29 -3.58 8.11
C LEU A 24 2.11 -4.52 8.27
N SER A 25 1.23 -4.63 7.26
CA SER A 25 0.07 -5.52 7.32
C SER A 25 0.43 -6.99 7.45
N LYS A 26 1.66 -7.42 7.11
CA LYS A 26 2.13 -8.79 7.34
C LYS A 26 2.56 -9.06 8.79
N TYR A 27 2.82 -8.02 9.57
CA TYR A 27 3.28 -8.12 10.95
C TYR A 27 2.16 -7.77 11.96
N MET A 28 0.96 -7.47 11.49
CA MET A 28 -0.20 -7.13 12.30
C MET A 28 -1.32 -8.15 12.08
N ASP A 29 -1.98 -8.59 13.15
CA ASP A 29 -3.16 -9.47 13.10
C ASP A 29 -4.43 -8.69 12.78
N PHE A 30 -4.45 -8.05 11.61
CA PHE A 30 -5.66 -7.45 11.06
C PHE A 30 -6.05 -8.17 9.75
N PRO A 31 -7.35 -8.41 9.52
CA PRO A 31 -7.81 -8.99 8.28
C PRO A 31 -7.47 -8.09 7.09
N GLU A 32 -7.24 -8.69 5.92
CA GLU A 32 -6.88 -7.96 4.70
C GLU A 32 -7.97 -6.95 4.31
N GLU A 33 -9.23 -7.31 4.52
CA GLU A 33 -10.39 -6.48 4.25
C GLU A 33 -10.33 -5.16 5.03
N ALA A 34 -9.88 -5.17 6.29
CA ALA A 34 -9.76 -3.95 7.10
C ALA A 34 -8.72 -2.97 6.50
N TRP A 35 -7.63 -3.50 5.93
CA TRP A 35 -6.66 -2.68 5.22
C TRP A 35 -7.25 -2.10 3.93
N GLN A 36 -7.97 -2.91 3.15
CA GLN A 36 -8.59 -2.45 1.92
C GLN A 36 -9.65 -1.37 2.18
N GLU A 37 -10.48 -1.55 3.21
CA GLU A 37 -11.48 -0.57 3.63
C GLU A 37 -10.83 0.75 4.07
N ALA A 38 -9.72 0.68 4.84
CA ALA A 38 -8.98 1.88 5.24
C ALA A 38 -8.42 2.65 4.03
N LEU A 39 -7.93 1.94 3.01
CA LEU A 39 -7.48 2.57 1.75
C LEU A 39 -8.65 3.26 1.04
N VAL A 40 -9.80 2.60 0.90
CA VAL A 40 -11.00 3.18 0.27
C VAL A 40 -11.49 4.41 1.04
N ALA A 41 -11.48 4.37 2.37
CA ALA A 41 -11.97 5.46 3.22
C ALA A 41 -11.06 6.70 3.22
N ARG A 42 -9.75 6.53 2.99
CA ARG A 42 -8.76 7.61 3.10
C ARG A 42 -8.22 8.12 1.76
N ILE A 43 -8.26 7.29 0.71
CA ILE A 43 -7.63 7.61 -0.56
C ILE A 43 -8.70 8.05 -1.56
N PRO A 44 -8.54 9.22 -2.21
CA PRO A 44 -9.46 9.65 -3.26
C PRO A 44 -9.60 8.59 -4.34
N ALA A 45 -10.82 8.33 -4.82
CA ALA A 45 -11.12 7.30 -5.82
C ALA A 45 -10.16 7.32 -7.03
N LYS A 46 -9.81 8.52 -7.53
CA LYS A 46 -8.87 8.72 -8.65
C LYS A 46 -7.45 8.16 -8.41
N LEU A 47 -7.05 8.03 -7.15
CA LEU A 47 -5.75 7.50 -6.73
C LEU A 47 -5.88 6.11 -6.10
N LEU A 48 -7.09 5.57 -5.95
CA LEU A 48 -7.29 4.34 -5.20
C LEU A 48 -6.57 3.16 -5.85
N GLU A 49 -6.72 2.98 -7.16
CA GLU A 49 -6.12 1.86 -7.90
C GLU A 49 -4.59 1.86 -7.84
N LEU A 50 -3.94 3.01 -7.97
CA LEU A 50 -2.48 3.10 -7.86
C LEU A 50 -2.01 2.80 -6.43
N ASN A 51 -2.76 3.25 -5.43
CA ASN A 51 -2.38 3.04 -4.03
C ASN A 51 -2.62 1.59 -3.60
N LYS A 52 -3.65 0.92 -4.14
CA LYS A 52 -3.82 -0.53 -3.96
C LYS A 52 -2.64 -1.31 -4.52
N LYS A 53 -2.13 -0.92 -5.70
CA LYS A 53 -0.90 -1.51 -6.27
C LYS A 53 0.30 -1.26 -5.36
N ALA A 54 0.47 -0.03 -4.87
CA ALA A 54 1.52 0.32 -3.92
C ALA A 54 1.45 -0.55 -2.64
N PHE A 55 0.26 -0.74 -2.07
CA PHE A 55 0.04 -1.60 -0.92
C PHE A 55 0.44 -3.05 -1.23
N ALA A 56 -0.06 -3.61 -2.33
CA ALA A 56 0.26 -4.98 -2.74
C ALA A 56 1.76 -5.19 -2.97
N SER A 57 2.47 -4.22 -3.55
CA SER A 57 3.93 -4.26 -3.68
C SER A 57 4.63 -4.31 -2.31
N GLY A 58 4.11 -3.61 -1.31
CA GLY A 58 4.60 -3.70 0.06
C GLY A 58 4.38 -5.08 0.69
N VAL A 59 3.19 -5.63 0.52
CA VAL A 59 2.82 -6.98 0.99
C VAL A 59 3.75 -8.05 0.40
N ALA A 60 4.13 -7.91 -0.87
CA ALA A 60 5.01 -8.85 -1.56
C ALA A 60 6.49 -8.78 -1.11
N GLU A 61 6.92 -7.63 -0.57
CA GLU A 61 8.29 -7.42 -0.10
C GLU A 61 8.49 -7.79 1.38
N ALA A 62 7.41 -7.92 2.13
CA ALA A 62 7.47 -8.38 3.51
C ALA A 62 7.97 -9.83 3.56
N LYS A 63 9.01 -10.06 4.37
CA LYS A 63 9.61 -11.38 4.62
C LYS A 63 9.01 -12.02 5.85
#